data_AF-A0AA87ZC58-F1
#
_entry.id   AF-A0AA87ZC58-F1
#
_cell.length_a   1.000
_cell.length_b   1.000
_cell.length_c   1.000
_cell.angle_alpha   90.00
_cell.angle_beta   90.00
_cell.angle_gamma   90.00
#
_symmetry.space_group_name_H-M   'P 1'
#
loop_
_entity.id
_entity.type
_entity.pdbx_description
1 polymer ?
#
loop_
_entity_poly.entity_id
_entity_poly.type
_entity_poly.pdbx_seq_one_letter_code
_entity_poly.pdbx_strand_id
1 'polypeptide(L)'
;MENCQLRSSSSLVVNRYIDEGVAELVPGVLFIDEVHMLDMECFSYLNRALESSLSPIVIFATNRGICNVRGTDMTSPHGIPVDLLDRLVIIRTQTYGPDEMIK
;
A
#
# COMPACT_ATOMS: atom_id res chain seq x y z
N MET A 1 22.97 -4.28 -6.50
CA MET A 1 23.55 -3.53 -5.36
C MET A 1 23.57 -2.02 -5.60
N GLU A 2 23.89 -1.53 -6.81
CA GLU A 2 23.91 -0.09 -7.16
C GLU A 2 22.61 0.69 -6.85
N ASN A 3 21.43 0.17 -7.23
CA ASN A 3 20.16 0.89 -7.02
C ASN A 3 19.79 1.13 -5.54
N CYS A 4 20.27 0.29 -4.62
CA CYS A 4 20.08 0.54 -3.18
C CYS A 4 21.01 1.64 -2.67
N GLN A 5 22.25 1.72 -3.18
CA GLN A 5 23.19 2.76 -2.78
C GLN A 5 22.72 4.16 -3.21
N LEU A 6 22.18 4.29 -4.43
CA LEU A 6 21.61 5.55 -4.93
C LEU A 6 20.38 5.99 -4.14
N ARG A 7 19.52 5.06 -3.75
CA ARG A 7 18.33 5.39 -2.95
C ARG A 7 18.72 5.82 -1.53
N SER A 8 19.66 5.12 -0.91
CA SER A 8 20.16 5.49 0.42
C SER A 8 20.87 6.85 0.41
N SER A 9 21.70 7.14 -0.61
CA SER A 9 22.36 8.44 -0.72
C SER A 9 21.37 9.57 -0.97
N SER A 10 20.36 9.34 -1.80
CA SER A 10 19.29 10.31 -2.06
C SER A 10 18.45 10.57 -0.80
N SER A 11 18.05 9.52 -0.07
CA SER A 11 17.31 9.67 1.19
C SER A 11 18.09 10.44 2.25
N LEU A 12 19.42 10.25 2.34
CA LEU A 12 20.28 11.01 3.25
C LEU A 12 20.37 12.50 2.89
N VAL A 13 20.37 12.81 1.59
CA VAL A 13 20.39 14.19 1.11
C VAL A 13 19.04 14.88 1.36
N VAL A 14 17.94 14.18 1.07
CA VAL A 14 16.57 14.67 1.35
C VAL A 14 16.37 14.92 2.84
N ASN A 15 16.80 13.99 3.70
CA ASN A 15 16.70 14.17 5.16
C ASN A 15 17.50 15.39 5.64
N ARG A 16 18.72 15.62 5.10
CA ARG A 16 19.49 16.82 5.45
C ARG A 16 18.78 18.12 5.06
N TYR A 17 18.16 18.18 3.89
CA TYR A 17 17.40 19.36 3.48
C TYR A 17 16.15 19.60 4.34
N ILE A 18 15.56 18.54 4.90
CA ILE A 18 14.47 18.64 5.88
C ILE A 18 15.00 19.18 7.20
N ASP A 19 16.12 18.63 7.71
CA ASP A 19 16.74 19.04 8.97
C ASP A 19 17.25 20.49 8.95
N GLU A 20 17.76 20.95 7.81
CA GLU A 20 18.21 22.33 7.58
C GLU A 20 17.04 23.32 7.36
N GLY A 21 15.79 22.83 7.31
CA GLY A 21 14.59 23.64 7.12
C GLY A 21 14.43 24.22 5.71
N VAL A 22 15.17 23.68 4.74
CA VAL A 22 15.12 24.11 3.33
C VAL A 22 13.93 23.50 2.59
N ALA A 23 13.50 22.29 3.00
CA ALA A 23 12.42 21.56 2.35
C ALA A 23 11.46 20.94 3.37
N GLU A 24 10.17 20.95 3.07
CA GLU A 24 9.14 20.22 3.82
C GLU A 24 8.77 18.95 3.06
N LEU A 25 8.67 17.83 3.79
CA LEU A 25 8.21 16.58 3.20
C LEU A 25 6.69 16.46 3.30
N VAL A 26 6.02 16.41 2.15
CA VAL A 26 4.59 16.13 2.07
C VAL A 26 4.38 14.66 1.66
N PRO A 27 3.81 13.80 2.53
CA PRO A 27 3.54 12.42 2.17
C PRO A 27 2.44 12.36 1.11
N GLY A 28 2.68 11.57 0.05
CA GLY A 28 1.70 11.33 -1.00
C GLY A 28 0.68 10.24 -0.65
N VAL A 29 -0.17 9.93 -1.62
CA VAL A 29 -1.10 8.78 -1.57
C VAL A 29 -0.73 7.81 -2.68
N LEU A 30 -0.59 6.53 -2.33
CA LEU A 30 -0.42 5.43 -3.28
C LEU A 30 -1.72 4.64 -3.33
N PHE A 31 -2.39 4.67 -4.48
CA PHE A 31 -3.59 3.89 -4.74
C PHE A 31 -3.25 2.66 -5.56
N ILE A 32 -3.66 1.48 -5.06
CA ILE A 32 -3.50 0.19 -5.76
C ILE A 32 -4.89 -0.41 -5.93
N ASP A 33 -5.33 -0.45 -7.19
CA ASP A 33 -6.56 -1.13 -7.57
C ASP A 33 -6.31 -2.63 -7.77
N GLU A 34 -7.36 -3.42 -7.59
CA GLU A 34 -7.35 -4.88 -7.74
C GLU A 34 -6.18 -5.57 -7.03
N VAL A 35 -5.97 -5.23 -5.76
CA VAL A 35 -4.83 -5.70 -4.95
C VAL A 35 -4.70 -7.23 -4.89
N HIS A 36 -5.79 -7.97 -5.08
CA HIS A 36 -5.81 -9.43 -5.14
C HIS A 36 -4.99 -10.01 -6.32
N MET A 37 -4.57 -9.17 -7.26
CA MET A 37 -3.68 -9.54 -8.37
C MET A 37 -2.19 -9.54 -7.99
N LEU A 38 -1.84 -9.00 -6.82
CA LEU A 38 -0.47 -9.01 -6.30
C LEU A 38 -0.09 -10.37 -5.72
N ASP A 39 1.18 -10.72 -5.87
CA ASP A 39 1.76 -11.95 -5.34
C ASP A 39 2.30 -11.73 -3.91
N MET A 40 2.50 -12.83 -3.17
CA MET A 40 3.02 -12.81 -1.80
C MET A 40 4.34 -12.01 -1.66
N GLU A 41 5.23 -12.09 -2.64
CA GLU A 41 6.50 -11.35 -2.64
C GLU A 41 6.28 -9.83 -2.70
N CYS A 42 5.29 -9.37 -3.47
CA CYS A 42 4.92 -7.96 -3.55
C CYS A 42 4.39 -7.47 -2.19
N PHE A 43 3.56 -8.27 -1.50
CA PHE A 43 3.09 -7.93 -0.16
C PHE A 43 4.23 -7.86 0.86
N SER A 44 5.20 -8.79 0.80
CA SER A 44 6.39 -8.75 1.65
C SER A 44 7.21 -7.48 1.42
N TYR A 45 7.38 -7.07 0.16
CA TYR A 45 8.05 -5.81 -0.17
C TYR A 45 7.28 -4.58 0.35
N LEU A 46 5.96 -4.54 0.13
CA LEU A 46 5.10 -3.45 0.60
C LEU A 46 5.13 -3.34 2.11
N ASN A 47 5.06 -4.47 2.84
CA ASN A 47 5.18 -4.50 4.30
C ASN A 47 6.47 -3.81 4.77
N ARG A 48 7.61 -4.11 4.14
CA ARG A 48 8.89 -3.47 4.48
C ARG A 48 8.97 -2.01 4.07
N ALA A 49 8.33 -1.62 2.96
CA ALA A 49 8.30 -0.24 2.52
C ALA A 49 7.43 0.64 3.44
N LEU A 50 6.32 0.09 3.95
CA LEU A 50 5.40 0.72 4.89
C LEU A 50 5.99 0.91 6.30
N GLU A 51 7.03 0.17 6.66
CA GLU A 51 7.74 0.36 7.93
C GLU A 51 8.61 1.64 7.94
N SER A 52 8.87 2.24 6.78
CA SER A 52 9.60 3.50 6.69
C SER A 52 8.75 4.69 7.13
N SER A 53 9.34 5.61 7.90
CA SER A 53 8.68 6.85 8.36
C SER A 53 8.27 7.80 7.23
N LEU A 54 8.89 7.66 6.06
CA LEU A 54 8.61 8.47 4.86
C LEU A 54 7.60 7.79 3.93
N SER A 55 6.94 6.71 4.38
CA SER A 55 6.01 5.96 3.55
C SER A 55 4.73 6.78 3.27
N PRO A 56 4.23 6.78 2.02
CA PRO A 56 2.97 7.42 1.70
C PRO A 56 1.78 6.64 2.29
N ILE A 57 0.62 7.30 2.36
CA ILE A 57 -0.63 6.61 2.70
C ILE A 57 -0.98 5.65 1.56
N VAL A 58 -1.13 4.35 1.86
CA VAL A 58 -1.49 3.34 0.87
C VAL A 58 -2.97 3.00 0.97
N ILE A 59 -3.66 3.08 -0.16
CA ILE A 59 -5.07 2.72 -0.29
C ILE A 59 -5.17 1.53 -1.23
N PHE A 60 -5.72 0.43 -0.71
CA PHE A 60 -6.00 -0.78 -1.49
C PHE A 60 -7.47 -0.83 -1.88
N ALA A 61 -7.75 -1.20 -3.12
CA ALA A 61 -9.09 -1.55 -3.57
C ALA A 61 -9.13 -3.01 -4.04
N THR A 62 -10.25 -3.68 -3.77
CA THR A 62 -10.55 -5.01 -4.27
C THR A 62 -12.05 -5.18 -4.41
N ASN A 63 -12.44 -5.89 -5.46
CA ASN A 63 -13.81 -6.37 -5.64
C ASN A 63 -13.98 -7.84 -5.19
N ARG A 64 -12.92 -8.50 -4.70
CA ARG A 64 -12.96 -9.90 -4.25
C ARG A 64 -13.13 -10.03 -2.74
N GLY A 65 -14.05 -10.91 -2.34
CA GLY A 65 -14.33 -11.24 -0.94
C GLY A 65 -13.32 -12.21 -0.34
N ILE A 66 -13.31 -13.46 -0.80
CA ILE A 66 -12.33 -14.49 -0.38
C ILE A 66 -11.64 -14.99 -1.64
N CYS A 67 -10.31 -14.96 -1.67
CA CYS A 67 -9.52 -15.52 -2.76
C CYS A 67 -8.15 -15.98 -2.29
N ASN A 68 -7.46 -16.76 -3.11
CA ASN A 68 -6.09 -17.20 -2.82
C ASN A 68 -5.13 -16.03 -2.99
N VAL A 69 -4.16 -15.92 -2.07
CA VAL A 69 -3.02 -15.03 -2.26
C VAL A 69 -2.13 -15.62 -3.35
N ARG A 70 -1.91 -14.87 -4.44
CA ARG A 70 -1.12 -15.36 -5.56
C ARG A 70 0.31 -15.70 -5.11
N GLY A 71 0.83 -16.80 -5.63
CA GLY A 71 2.09 -17.40 -5.18
C GLY A 71 1.96 -18.35 -4.00
N THR A 72 0.75 -18.58 -3.48
CA THR A 72 0.47 -19.54 -2.40
C THR A 72 -0.84 -20.30 -2.59
N ASP A 73 -1.01 -21.40 -1.86
CA ASP A 73 -2.28 -22.13 -1.78
C ASP A 73 -3.19 -21.64 -0.63
N MET A 74 -2.84 -20.52 0.02
CA MET A 74 -3.56 -20.00 1.17
C MET A 74 -4.73 -19.11 0.71
N THR A 75 -5.91 -19.40 1.24
CA THR A 75 -7.10 -18.53 1.10
C THR A 75 -7.06 -17.43 2.13
N SER A 76 -7.35 -16.20 1.73
CA SER A 76 -7.50 -15.07 2.66
C SER A 76 -8.62 -14.12 2.24
N PRO A 77 -9.16 -13.33 3.19
CA PRO A 77 -10.06 -12.23 2.83
C PRO A 77 -9.32 -11.26 1.92
N HIS A 78 -10.00 -10.79 0.87
CA HIS A 78 -9.50 -9.80 -0.07
C HIS A 78 -8.25 -10.20 -0.89
N GLY A 79 -7.75 -11.43 -0.73
CA GLY A 79 -6.49 -11.88 -1.35
C GLY A 79 -5.25 -11.24 -0.73
N ILE A 80 -5.39 -10.72 0.49
CA ILE A 80 -4.32 -10.06 1.24
C ILE A 80 -3.84 -11.00 2.35
N PRO A 81 -2.52 -11.14 2.58
CA PRO A 81 -1.98 -11.87 3.72
C PRO A 81 -2.52 -11.35 5.06
N VAL A 82 -2.82 -12.24 6.01
CA VAL A 82 -3.44 -11.88 7.30
C VAL A 82 -2.59 -10.88 8.09
N ASP A 83 -1.27 -10.98 8.00
CA ASP A 83 -0.30 -10.07 8.64
C ASP A 83 -0.42 -8.62 8.15
N LEU A 84 -0.70 -8.41 6.86
CA LEU A 84 -0.97 -7.08 6.33
C LEU A 84 -2.40 -6.66 6.67
N LEU A 85 -3.36 -7.57 6.60
CA LEU A 85 -4.77 -7.30 6.85
C LEU A 85 -5.02 -6.75 8.27
N ASP A 86 -4.30 -7.26 9.28
CA ASP A 86 -4.36 -6.76 10.66
C ASP A 86 -3.87 -5.31 10.81
N ARG A 87 -3.10 -4.80 9.85
CA ARG A 87 -2.59 -3.42 9.82
C ARG A 87 -3.49 -2.47 9.01
N LEU A 88 -4.51 -2.99 8.31
CA LEU A 88 -5.35 -2.19 7.42
C LEU A 88 -6.63 -1.72 8.10
N VAL A 89 -7.08 -0.52 7.71
CA VAL A 89 -8.43 -0.05 7.99
C VAL A 89 -9.33 -0.43 6.81
N ILE A 90 -10.27 -1.35 7.04
CA ILE A 90 -11.19 -1.84 6.00
C ILE A 90 -12.43 -0.94 5.94
N ILE A 91 -12.62 -0.29 4.80
CA ILE A 91 -13.82 0.49 4.48
C ILE A 91 -14.67 -0.31 3.50
N ARG A 92 -15.87 -0.70 3.92
CA ARG A 92 -16.82 -1.45 3.08
C ARG A 92 -17.68 -0.47 2.29
N THR A 93 -17.65 -0.60 0.97
CA THR A 93 -18.60 0.09 0.09
C THR A 93 -19.95 -0.63 0.11
N GLN A 94 -21.03 0.12 -0.06
CA GLN A 94 -22.39 -0.42 -0.20
C GLN A 94 -22.84 -0.24 -1.65
N THR A 95 -23.72 -1.13 -2.11
CA THR A 95 -24.35 -0.97 -3.42
C THR A 95 -25.26 0.25 -3.39
N TYR A 96 -25.22 1.05 -4.45
CA TYR A 96 -26.09 2.20 -4.59
C TYR A 96 -27.57 1.80 -4.58
N GLY A 97 -28.40 2.62 -3.92
CA GLY A 97 -29.85 2.49 -3.99
C GLY A 97 -30.40 2.92 -5.36
N PRO A 98 -31.62 2.48 -5.74
CA PRO A 98 -32.24 2.90 -7.00
C PRO A 98 -32.38 4.43 -7.09
N ASP A 99 -32.64 5.11 -5.97
CA ASP A 99 -32.74 6.58 -5.91
C ASP A 99 -31.38 7.29 -6.09
N GLU A 100 -30.27 6.62 -5.80
CA GLU A 100 -28.92 7.17 -6.00
C GLU A 100 -28.40 6.91 -7.42
N MET A 101 -28.89 5.86 -8.08
CA MET A 101 -28.52 5.50 -9.45
C MET A 101 -29.20 6.36 -10.52
N ILE A 102 -30.35 6.95 -10.20
CA ILE A 102 -31.12 7.79 -11.12
C ILE A 102 -30.76 9.26 -10.81
N LYS A 103 -29.68 9.73 -11.42
CA LYS A 103 -29.33 11.16 -11.44
C LYS A 103 -28.97 11.60 -12.85
#